data_AF-A0A962RMD4-F1
#
_entry.id   AF-A0A962RMD4-F1
#
_cell.length_a   1.000
_cell.length_b   1.000
_cell.length_c   1.000
_cell.angle_alpha   90.00
_cell.angle_beta   90.00
_cell.angle_gamma   90.00
#
_symmetry.space_group_name_H-M   'P 1'
#
loop_
_entity.id
_entity.type
_entity.pdbx_description
1 polymer ?
#
loop_
_entity_poly.entity_id
_entity_poly.type
_entity_poly.pdbx_seq_one_letter_code
_entity_poly.pdbx_strand_id
1 'polypeptide(L)'
;MNERTKFESVIRRILDRLPEEVLEPGSDLRRNLSAALSSALARVDLVPREEFEVQAELLKRTREKLDAIERRLQALETGQQP
;
A
#
# COMPACT_ATOMS: atom_id res chain seq x y z
N MET A 1 1.85 4.74 16.30
CA MET A 1 3.13 4.37 15.64
C MET A 1 3.22 5.19 14.36
N ASN A 2 4.10 6.20 14.34
CA ASN A 2 4.03 7.34 13.43
C ASN A 2 4.37 6.97 11.97
N GLU A 3 3.70 7.60 11.00
CA GLU A 3 3.93 7.36 9.55
C GLU A 3 5.39 7.60 9.14
N ARG A 4 6.06 8.56 9.79
CA ARG A 4 7.51 8.80 9.64
C ARG A 4 8.35 7.55 9.92
N THR A 5 7.96 6.73 10.90
CA THR A 5 8.69 5.52 11.30
C THR A 5 8.52 4.40 10.28
N LYS A 6 7.36 4.31 9.61
CA LYS A 6 7.13 3.33 8.53
C LYS A 6 7.95 3.69 7.28
N PHE A 7 8.01 4.97 6.94
CA PHE A 7 8.80 5.48 5.82
C PHE A 7 10.29 5.15 5.99
N GLU A 8 10.84 5.48 7.16
CA GLU A 8 12.22 5.13 7.52
C GLU A 8 12.48 3.61 7.48
N SER A 9 11.49 2.78 7.85
CA SER A 9 11.62 1.32 7.78
C SER A 9 11.70 0.78 6.35
N VAL A 10 11.02 1.42 5.39
CA VAL A 10 11.07 1.03 3.97
C VAL A 10 12.43 1.39 3.39
N ILE A 11 12.90 2.61 3.67
CA ILE A 11 14.25 3.04 3.27
C ILE A 11 15.30 2.09 3.85
N ARG A 12 15.21 1.76 5.14
CA ARG A 12 16.15 0.84 5.78
C ARG A 12 16.15 -0.53 5.13
N ARG A 13 14.97 -1.11 4.86
CA ARG A 13 14.84 -2.40 4.16
C ARG A 13 15.39 -2.39 2.74
N ILE A 14 15.31 -1.25 2.04
CA ILE A 14 15.91 -1.10 0.71
C ILE A 14 17.43 -1.02 0.82
N LEU A 15 17.94 -0.21 1.75
CA LEU A 15 19.38 -0.07 2.00
C LEU A 15 20.01 -1.41 2.44
N ASP A 16 19.34 -2.16 3.33
CA ASP A 16 19.83 -3.44 3.85
C ASP A 16 19.91 -4.56 2.79
N ARG A 17 19.34 -4.35 1.59
CA ARG A 17 19.41 -5.28 0.45
C ARG A 17 20.46 -4.90 -0.59
N LEU A 18 21.17 -3.79 -0.39
CA LEU A 18 22.24 -3.36 -1.28
C LEU A 18 23.54 -4.10 -1.00
N PRO A 19 24.43 -4.23 -2.00
CA PRO A 19 25.75 -4.82 -1.81
C PRO A 19 26.56 -4.06 -0.76
N GLU A 20 27.40 -4.76 0.01
CA GLU A 20 28.23 -4.12 1.04
C GLU A 20 29.16 -3.04 0.49
N GLU A 21 29.58 -3.13 -0.79
CA GLU A 21 30.40 -2.11 -1.44
C GLU A 21 29.72 -0.72 -1.51
N VAL A 22 28.39 -0.69 -1.42
CA VAL A 22 27.58 0.55 -1.39
C VAL A 22 27.27 1.00 0.05
N LEU A 23 27.40 0.09 1.02
CA LEU A 23 27.02 0.29 2.43
C LEU A 23 28.18 0.67 3.34
N GLU A 24 29.41 0.81 2.83
CA GLU A 24 30.57 1.23 3.61
C GLU A 24 30.23 2.40 4.55
N PRO A 25 30.38 2.22 5.88
CA PRO A 25 30.06 3.24 6.87
C PRO A 25 30.87 4.51 6.63
N GLY A 26 30.21 5.59 6.20
CA GLY A 26 30.86 6.87 5.90
C GLY A 26 30.99 7.19 4.41
N SER A 27 30.56 6.29 3.52
CA SER A 27 30.47 6.58 2.09
C SER A 27 29.41 7.66 1.81
N ASP A 28 29.83 8.75 1.16
CA ASP A 28 28.93 9.79 0.64
C ASP A 28 27.84 9.20 -0.26
N LEU A 29 28.11 8.05 -0.90
CA LEU A 29 27.16 7.33 -1.74
C LEU A 29 25.94 6.86 -0.95
N ARG A 30 26.13 6.31 0.26
CA ARG A 30 25.04 5.84 1.12
C ARG A 30 24.12 6.99 1.52
N ARG A 31 24.70 8.14 1.88
CA ARG A 31 23.96 9.34 2.27
C ARG A 31 23.19 9.93 1.08
N ASN A 32 23.83 10.00 -0.08
CA ASN A 32 23.21 10.48 -1.32
C ASN A 32 22.08 9.55 -1.79
N LEU A 33 22.28 8.24 -1.69
CA LEU A 33 21.26 7.25 -2.06
C LEU A 33 20.06 7.29 -1.11
N SER A 34 20.30 7.38 0.20
CA SER A 34 19.22 7.56 1.18
C SER A 34 18.44 8.84 0.90
N ALA A 35 19.11 9.95 0.61
CA ALA A 35 18.44 11.22 0.28
C ALA A 35 17.65 11.13 -1.04
N ALA A 36 18.19 10.46 -2.06
CA ALA A 36 17.52 10.23 -3.34
C ALA A 36 16.28 9.34 -3.18
N LEU A 37 16.36 8.27 -2.39
CA LEU A 37 15.23 7.40 -2.06
C LEU A 37 14.15 8.14 -1.28
N SER A 38 14.54 8.93 -0.27
CA SER A 38 13.61 9.78 0.45
C SER A 38 12.89 10.78 -0.46
N SER A 39 13.63 11.41 -1.38
CA SER A 39 13.05 12.36 -2.35
C SER A 39 12.13 11.67 -3.36
N ALA A 40 12.53 10.50 -3.86
CA ALA A 40 11.72 9.72 -4.80
C ALA A 40 10.42 9.23 -4.15
N LEU A 41 10.49 8.69 -2.93
CA LEU A 41 9.31 8.23 -2.20
C LEU A 41 8.39 9.38 -1.76
N ALA A 42 8.94 10.58 -1.51
CA ALA A 42 8.13 11.77 -1.25
C ALA A 42 7.38 12.30 -2.49
N ARG A 43 7.80 11.88 -3.70
CA ARG A 43 7.12 12.20 -4.97
C ARG A 43 6.11 11.15 -5.40
N VAL A 44 6.09 9.99 -4.77
CA VAL A 44 5.00 9.02 -4.96
C VAL A 44 3.80 9.59 -4.22
N ASP A 45 2.62 9.58 -4.85
CA ASP A 45 1.35 9.97 -4.21
C ASP A 45 1.02 8.98 -3.08
N LEU A 46 1.68 9.16 -1.93
CA LEU A 46 1.50 8.33 -0.75
C LEU A 46 0.11 8.59 -0.20
N VAL A 47 -0.77 7.60 -0.35
CA VAL A 47 -2.09 7.63 0.30
C VAL A 47 -1.88 7.37 1.80
N PRO A 48 -2.36 8.26 2.69
CA PRO A 48 -2.31 8.03 4.13
C PRO A 48 -2.94 6.68 4.50
N ARG A 49 -2.41 6.04 5.54
CA ARG A 49 -2.88 4.70 5.91
C ARG A 49 -4.38 4.69 6.25
N GLU A 50 -4.86 5.75 6.87
CA GLU A 50 -6.27 5.93 7.23
C GLU A 50 -7.17 5.99 5.99
N GLU A 51 -6.78 6.75 4.97
CA GLU A 51 -7.52 6.82 3.70
C GLU A 51 -7.55 5.48 2.98
N PHE A 52 -6.44 4.73 2.99
CA PHE A 52 -6.41 3.37 2.45
C PHE A 52 -7.39 2.44 3.19
N GLU A 53 -7.44 2.50 4.53
CA GLU A 53 -8.34 1.67 5.33
C GLU A 53 -9.82 2.00 5.07
N VAL A 54 -10.14 3.29 4.91
CA VAL A 54 -11.48 3.73 4.51
C VAL A 54 -11.87 3.18 3.13
N GLN A 55 -10.96 3.26 2.15
CA GLN A 55 -11.22 2.73 0.81
C GLN A 55 -11.36 1.21 0.80
N ALA A 56 -10.56 0.49 1.58
CA ALA A 56 -10.63 -0.96 1.72
C ALA A 56 -11.99 -1.40 2.31
N GLU A 57 -12.47 -0.71 3.34
CA GLU A 57 -13.78 -0.97 3.93
C GLU A 57 -14.93 -0.64 2.95
N LEU A 58 -14.81 0.47 2.21
CA LEU A 58 -15.79 0.82 1.17
C LEU A 58 -15.85 -0.24 0.05
N LEU A 59 -14.68 -0.75 -0.38
CA LEU A 59 -14.59 -1.81 -1.37
C LEU A 59 -15.23 -3.10 -0.85
N LYS A 60 -14.97 -3.48 0.41
CA LYS A 60 -15.60 -4.64 1.05
C LYS A 60 -17.12 -4.55 1.02
N ARG A 61 -17.69 -3.42 1.45
CA ARG A 61 -19.15 -3.20 1.42
C ARG A 61 -19.72 -3.23 0.02
N THR A 62 -18.98 -2.73 -0.96
CA THR A 62 -19.40 -2.77 -2.37
C THR A 62 -19.47 -4.21 -2.86
N ARG A 63 -18.50 -5.06 -2.50
CA ARG A 63 -18.53 -6.50 -2.83
C ARG A 63 -19.70 -7.21 -2.17
N GLU A 64 -19.95 -6.95 -0.89
CA GLU A 64 -21.11 -7.53 -0.17
C GLU A 64 -22.44 -7.15 -0.84
N LYS A 65 -22.59 -5.88 -1.27
CA LYS A 65 -23.78 -5.43 -2.00
C LYS A 65 -23.89 -6.06 -3.39
N LEU A 66 -22.76 -6.21 -4.08
CA LEU A 66 -22.71 -6.86 -5.40
C LEU A 66 -23.18 -8.32 -5.28
N ASP A 67 -22.60 -9.08 -4.35
CA ASP A 67 -22.99 -10.48 -4.10
C ASP A 67 -24.49 -10.62 -3.77
N ALA A 68 -25.05 -9.67 -3.00
CA ALA A 68 -26.48 -9.67 -2.68
C ALA A 68 -27.36 -9.42 -3.91
N ILE A 69 -26.93 -8.52 -4.81
CA ILE A 69 -27.63 -8.24 -6.06
C ILE A 69 -27.52 -9.44 -7.00
N GLU A 70 -26.35 -10.05 -7.12
CA GLU A 70 -26.13 -11.25 -7.94
C GLU A 70 -27.04 -12.40 -7.48
N ARG A 71 -27.16 -12.64 -6.17
CA ARG A 71 -28.09 -13.65 -5.63
C ARG A 71 -29.55 -13.34 -5.95
N ARG A 72 -29.96 -12.07 -5.84
CA ARG A 72 -31.33 -11.65 -6.18
C ARG A 72 -31.60 -11.82 -7.67
N LEU A 73 -30.63 -11.47 -8.51
CA LEU A 73 -30.74 -11.64 -9.96
C LEU A 73 -30.87 -13.12 -10.30
N GLN A 74 -30.02 -13.97 -9.73
CA GLN A 74 -30.06 -15.41 -9.95
C GLN A 74 -31.42 -16.02 -9.56
N ALA A 75 -31.99 -15.63 -8.41
CA ALA A 75 -33.31 -16.09 -7.99
C ALA A 75 -34.43 -15.68 -8.96
N LEU A 76 -34.33 -14.49 -9.56
CA LEU A 76 -35.29 -14.00 -10.57
C LEU A 76 -35.09 -14.71 -11.92
N GLU A 77 -33.85 -14.96 -12.33
CA GLU A 77 -33.51 -15.63 -13.59
C GLU A 77 -33.89 -17.12 -13.58
N THR A 78 -33.80 -17.81 -12.45
CA THR A 78 -34.21 -19.21 -12.32
C THR A 78 -35.72 -19.39 -12.14
N GLY A 79 -36.51 -18.32 -12.25
CA GLY A 79 -37.97 -18.38 -12.11
C GLY A 79 -38.44 -18.81 -10.71
N GLN A 80 -37.55 -18.80 -9.72
CA GLN A 80 -37.85 -19.12 -8.34
C GLN A 80 -38.30 -17.86 -7.61
N GLN A 81 -39.46 -17.36 -8.07
CA GLN A 81 -40.32 -16.55 -7.23
C GLN A 81 -40.98 -17.48 -6.19
N PRO A 82 -41.09 -17.08 -4.90
CA PRO A 82 -42.37 -17.27 -4.22
C PRO A 82 -43.45 -16.40 -4.87
#